data_AF-A0A255TEW2-F1
#
_entry.id   AF-A0A255TEW2-F1
#
_cell.length_a   1.000
_cell.length_b   1.000
_cell.length_c   1.000
_cell.angle_alpha   90.00
_cell.angle_beta   90.00
_cell.angle_gamma   90.00
#
_symmetry.space_group_name_H-M   'P 1'
#
loop_
_entity.id
_entity.type
_entity.pdbx_description
1 polymer ?
#
loop_
_entity_poly.entity_id
_entity_poly.type
_entity_poly.pdbx_seq_one_letter_code
_entity_poly.pdbx_strand_id
1 'polypeptide(L)'
;MIITEKEKSLAVFSSLLFRHYPELKEQLHGVLRSYHKAVGMVCHTKDYWVRDFMPAQADEDVFVRFIFNPDYLQDKKKYITDVDKVIKNSPFAQKYKIVNIPIILDGGNLVFCKGNKEHEETAFVVMTEKVLAENPQLCKKQIEKLFKDAFLEPNLIIVWLPWDKEDTFGHTDGIVRYVGYNTLGRPKVLVNLELYDEKIAEQMYDALSEHFDVIELELSEYDDLSWAYINCLQTQDFIIIPGIGNTITDAEALKQYKELFPEYKGHIYQVQMREFIEEHGGALNCLTWTIKENYQKNLCKGAHIPLADLEDNMDCPHYQ
;
A
#
# COMPACT_ATOMS: atom_id res chain seq x y z
N MET A 1 -12.74 5.62 -12.57
CA MET A 1 -13.12 5.00 -11.29
C MET A 1 -11.89 4.36 -10.68
N ILE A 2 -11.41 4.90 -9.56
CA ILE A 2 -10.19 4.41 -8.89
C ILE A 2 -10.36 2.97 -8.37
N ILE A 3 -9.27 2.27 -8.09
CA ILE A 3 -9.27 0.90 -7.55
C ILE A 3 -8.68 0.91 -6.14
N THR A 4 -9.45 0.44 -5.17
CA THR A 4 -9.01 0.32 -3.76
C THR A 4 -8.42 -1.06 -3.46
N GLU A 5 -7.70 -1.19 -2.35
CA GLU A 5 -7.02 -2.45 -1.97
C GLU A 5 -7.98 -3.64 -1.82
N LYS A 6 -9.20 -3.39 -1.34
CA LYS A 6 -10.28 -4.42 -1.22
C LYS A 6 -10.79 -4.95 -2.57
N GLU A 7 -10.45 -4.31 -3.69
CA GLU A 7 -10.88 -4.72 -5.03
C GLU A 7 -9.77 -5.48 -5.77
N LYS A 8 -8.60 -5.66 -5.15
CA LYS A 8 -7.42 -6.26 -5.76
C LYS A 8 -7.27 -7.70 -5.29
N SER A 9 -6.81 -8.59 -6.16
CA SER A 9 -6.82 -10.04 -5.92
C SER A 9 -5.44 -10.68 -5.80
N LEU A 10 -4.42 -10.00 -6.33
CA LEU A 10 -3.05 -10.50 -6.35
C LEU A 10 -2.16 -9.60 -5.49
N ALA A 11 -1.40 -10.18 -4.56
CA ALA A 11 -0.33 -9.51 -3.81
C ALA A 11 1.03 -9.92 -4.40
N VAL A 12 1.84 -8.94 -4.79
CA VAL A 12 3.15 -9.17 -5.40
C VAL A 12 4.23 -8.67 -4.44
N PHE A 13 5.25 -9.49 -4.19
CA PHE A 13 6.36 -9.17 -3.30
C PHE A 13 7.68 -9.01 -4.07
N SER A 14 8.66 -8.36 -3.46
CA SER A 14 10.06 -8.40 -3.92
C SER A 14 10.63 -9.81 -3.70
N SER A 15 11.27 -10.41 -4.71
CA SER A 15 11.96 -11.69 -4.52
C SER A 15 13.08 -11.63 -3.48
N LEU A 16 13.65 -10.43 -3.23
CA LEU A 16 14.68 -10.20 -2.21
C LEU A 16 14.16 -10.43 -0.80
N LEU A 17 12.92 -10.02 -0.49
CA LEU A 17 12.31 -10.18 0.83
C LEU A 17 12.33 -11.65 1.23
N PHE A 18 11.81 -12.52 0.35
CA PHE A 18 11.71 -13.95 0.61
C PHE A 18 13.05 -14.69 0.57
N ARG A 19 14.07 -14.11 -0.06
CA ARG A 19 15.43 -14.63 0.00
C ARG A 19 16.11 -14.31 1.33
N HIS A 20 15.92 -13.09 1.84
CA HIS A 20 16.59 -12.62 3.05
C HIS A 20 15.85 -13.01 4.33
N TYR A 21 14.52 -13.13 4.27
CA TYR A 21 13.63 -13.46 5.40
C TYR A 21 12.80 -14.73 5.13
N PRO A 22 13.43 -15.91 5.11
CA PRO A 22 12.74 -17.17 4.81
C PRO A 22 11.69 -17.54 5.87
N GLU A 23 11.85 -17.13 7.13
CA GLU A 23 10.85 -17.37 8.19
C GLU A 23 9.58 -16.55 7.96
N LEU A 24 9.73 -15.26 7.65
CA LEU A 24 8.61 -14.39 7.29
C LEU A 24 7.91 -14.90 6.02
N LYS A 25 8.68 -15.38 5.03
CA LYS A 25 8.15 -16.06 3.84
C LYS A 25 7.27 -17.25 4.22
N GLU A 26 7.73 -18.14 5.11
CA GLU A 26 6.93 -19.32 5.52
C GLU A 26 5.66 -18.92 6.27
N GLN A 27 5.72 -17.92 7.15
CA GLN A 27 4.51 -17.42 7.83
C GLN A 27 3.49 -16.85 6.84
N LEU A 28 3.94 -15.98 5.93
CA LEU A 28 3.09 -15.40 4.88
C LEU A 28 2.53 -16.48 3.96
N HIS A 29 3.36 -17.40 3.50
CA HIS A 29 2.92 -18.54 2.68
C HIS A 29 1.92 -19.43 3.41
N GLY A 30 2.05 -19.62 4.74
CA GLY A 30 1.09 -20.38 5.54
C GLY A 30 -0.33 -19.81 5.43
N VAL A 31 -0.47 -18.49 5.44
CA VAL A 31 -1.74 -17.80 5.22
C VAL A 31 -2.14 -17.88 3.74
N LEU A 32 -1.24 -17.47 2.85
CA LEU A 32 -1.52 -17.23 1.44
C LEU A 32 -1.76 -18.50 0.62
N ARG A 33 -1.20 -19.66 1.01
CA ARG A 33 -1.42 -20.95 0.31
C ARG A 33 -2.87 -21.39 0.29
N SER A 34 -3.67 -20.97 1.27
CA SER A 34 -5.11 -21.25 1.28
C SER A 34 -5.85 -20.51 0.15
N TYR A 35 -5.20 -19.50 -0.44
CA TYR A 35 -5.70 -18.69 -1.54
C TYR A 35 -4.93 -19.02 -2.83
N HIS A 36 -5.54 -19.81 -3.70
CA HIS A 36 -4.92 -20.45 -4.88
C HIS A 36 -4.31 -19.49 -5.94
N LYS A 37 -4.43 -18.17 -5.77
CA LYS A 37 -4.06 -17.15 -6.78
C LYS A 37 -3.41 -15.88 -6.20
N ALA A 38 -3.10 -15.86 -4.90
CA ALA A 38 -2.91 -14.60 -4.19
C ALA A 38 -1.48 -14.02 -4.22
N VAL A 39 -0.46 -14.74 -4.71
CA VAL A 39 0.94 -14.34 -4.50
C VAL A 39 1.75 -14.34 -5.80
N GLY A 40 2.36 -13.20 -6.11
CA GLY A 40 3.35 -13.04 -7.16
C GLY A 40 4.70 -12.55 -6.60
N MET A 41 5.74 -12.62 -7.41
CA MET A 41 7.07 -12.07 -7.07
C MET A 41 7.65 -11.28 -8.23
N VAL A 42 8.32 -10.17 -7.94
CA VAL A 42 9.11 -9.42 -8.91
C VAL A 42 10.60 -9.50 -8.59
N CYS A 43 11.40 -9.60 -9.66
CA CYS A 43 12.85 -9.66 -9.61
C CYS A 43 13.47 -8.31 -10.01
N HIS A 44 14.80 -8.20 -9.92
CA HIS A 44 15.59 -7.00 -10.25
C HIS A 44 15.28 -5.76 -9.40
N THR A 45 14.67 -5.98 -8.24
CA THR A 45 14.52 -4.97 -7.20
C THR A 45 15.88 -4.74 -6.54
N LYS A 46 16.08 -3.55 -5.96
CA LYS A 46 17.25 -3.26 -5.10
C LYS A 46 16.90 -3.22 -3.62
N ASP A 47 15.61 -3.32 -3.30
CA ASP A 47 15.07 -3.33 -1.95
C ASP A 47 13.72 -4.10 -1.90
N TYR A 48 13.09 -4.13 -0.73
CA TYR A 48 11.85 -4.89 -0.48
C TYR A 48 10.58 -4.12 -0.84
N TRP A 49 10.64 -2.79 -0.86
CA TRP A 49 9.51 -1.85 -0.87
C TRP A 49 8.78 -1.72 -2.21
N VAL A 50 8.22 -2.82 -2.70
CA VAL A 50 7.48 -2.84 -3.98
C VAL A 50 6.28 -1.90 -3.98
N ARG A 51 5.69 -1.57 -2.82
CA ARG A 51 4.65 -0.55 -2.70
C ARG A 51 5.14 0.81 -3.19
N ASP A 52 6.37 1.16 -2.85
CA ASP A 52 6.89 2.50 -3.05
C ASP A 52 7.19 2.76 -4.52
N PHE A 53 7.83 1.80 -5.20
CA PHE A 53 8.34 2.03 -6.56
C PHE A 53 7.48 1.41 -7.66
N MET A 54 6.60 0.43 -7.35
CA MET A 54 5.75 -0.15 -8.39
C MET A 54 4.57 0.77 -8.73
N PRO A 55 4.14 0.80 -10.00
CA PRO A 55 3.06 1.69 -10.44
C PRO A 55 1.73 1.48 -9.70
N ALA A 56 1.00 2.57 -9.42
CA ALA A 56 -0.34 2.50 -8.85
C ALA A 56 -1.38 2.10 -9.89
N GLN A 57 -2.39 1.32 -9.53
CA GLN A 57 -3.44 0.90 -10.46
C GLN A 57 -4.53 1.96 -10.57
N ALA A 58 -4.71 2.49 -11.78
CA ALA A 58 -5.78 3.46 -12.07
C ALA A 58 -7.05 2.79 -12.58
N ASP A 59 -6.91 1.67 -13.32
CA ASP A 59 -8.02 0.93 -13.92
C ASP A 59 -7.62 -0.56 -14.09
N GLU A 60 -8.56 -1.41 -14.50
CA GLU A 60 -8.36 -2.86 -14.69
C GLU A 60 -7.25 -3.22 -15.67
N ASP A 61 -6.86 -2.29 -16.53
CA ASP A 61 -5.81 -2.47 -17.56
C ASP A 61 -4.78 -1.32 -17.58
N VAL A 62 -4.83 -0.41 -16.60
CA VAL A 62 -3.98 0.80 -16.58
C VAL A 62 -3.26 0.96 -15.25
N PHE A 63 -1.95 1.07 -15.33
CA PHE A 63 -1.08 1.50 -14.26
C PHE A 63 -0.60 2.94 -14.49
N VAL A 64 -0.47 3.70 -13.42
CA VAL A 64 0.15 5.02 -13.37
C VAL A 64 1.51 4.89 -12.70
N ARG A 65 2.56 5.22 -13.45
CA ARG A 65 3.94 5.19 -12.99
C ARG A 65 4.44 6.60 -12.75
N PHE A 66 4.96 6.81 -11.56
CA PHE A 66 5.64 8.02 -11.12
C PHE A 66 7.17 7.77 -11.04
N ILE A 67 7.94 8.79 -10.66
CA ILE A 67 9.39 8.71 -10.55
C ILE A 67 9.76 8.33 -9.12
N PHE A 68 10.16 7.09 -8.90
CA PHE A 68 10.72 6.68 -7.61
C PHE A 68 12.16 7.18 -7.48
N ASN A 69 12.32 8.33 -6.82
CA ASN A 69 13.62 8.93 -6.51
C ASN A 69 13.51 9.82 -5.26
N PRO A 70 13.15 9.25 -4.10
CA PRO A 70 12.89 10.03 -2.89
C PRO A 70 14.16 10.70 -2.36
N ASP A 71 13.98 11.82 -1.66
CA ASP A 71 15.07 12.62 -1.08
C ASP A 71 15.89 11.83 -0.03
N TYR A 72 15.24 10.98 0.76
CA TYR A 72 15.84 10.20 1.83
C TYR A 72 16.74 9.05 1.34
N LEU A 73 16.71 8.72 0.03
CA LEU A 73 17.61 7.73 -0.58
C LEU A 73 18.79 8.36 -1.34
N GLN A 74 18.93 9.69 -1.37
CA GLN A 74 19.96 10.34 -2.19
C GLN A 74 21.39 10.01 -1.75
N ASP A 75 21.62 9.75 -0.46
CA ASP A 75 22.91 9.26 0.06
C ASP A 75 23.05 7.74 -0.02
N LYS A 76 21.96 7.02 -0.34
CA LYS A 76 21.91 5.57 -0.40
C LYS A 76 21.34 5.07 -1.74
N LYS A 77 21.76 5.68 -2.85
CA LYS A 77 21.27 5.39 -4.22
C LYS A 77 21.31 3.91 -4.64
N LYS A 78 22.12 3.10 -3.96
CA LYS A 78 22.15 1.63 -4.13
C LYS A 78 20.81 0.95 -3.81
N TYR A 79 19.89 1.60 -3.10
CA TYR A 79 18.53 1.09 -2.83
C TYR A 79 17.46 1.65 -3.79
N ILE A 80 17.80 2.62 -4.63
CA ILE A 80 16.86 3.18 -5.62
C ILE A 80 16.70 2.22 -6.79
N THR A 81 15.62 1.44 -6.75
CA THR A 81 15.28 0.40 -7.75
C THR A 81 15.10 0.99 -9.15
N ASP A 82 15.65 0.29 -10.16
CA ASP A 82 15.38 0.60 -11.56
C ASP A 82 14.02 0.02 -11.96
N VAL A 83 12.99 0.87 -11.86
CA VAL A 83 11.59 0.48 -12.07
C VAL A 83 11.34 0.02 -13.52
N ASP A 84 12.02 0.60 -14.51
CA ASP A 84 11.93 0.17 -15.91
C ASP A 84 12.41 -1.28 -16.06
N LYS A 85 13.53 -1.62 -15.42
CA LYS A 85 14.06 -2.99 -15.42
C LYS A 85 13.12 -3.97 -14.73
N VAL A 86 12.52 -3.60 -13.59
CA VAL A 86 11.54 -4.46 -12.90
C VAL A 86 10.32 -4.70 -13.78
N ILE A 87 9.71 -3.64 -14.32
CA ILE A 87 8.53 -3.74 -15.20
C ILE A 87 8.82 -4.58 -16.44
N LYS A 88 9.95 -4.34 -17.10
CA LYS A 88 10.35 -5.09 -18.31
C LYS A 88 10.47 -6.59 -18.05
N ASN A 89 10.74 -7.02 -16.82
CA ASN A 89 10.90 -8.43 -16.47
C ASN A 89 9.77 -8.96 -15.56
N SER A 90 8.69 -8.19 -15.36
CA SER A 90 7.57 -8.58 -14.51
C SER A 90 6.38 -9.04 -15.37
N PRO A 91 5.97 -10.32 -15.30
CA PRO A 91 4.78 -10.80 -16.00
C PRO A 91 3.50 -10.11 -15.51
N PHE A 92 3.53 -9.58 -14.29
CA PHE A 92 2.42 -8.87 -13.67
C PHE A 92 2.25 -7.45 -14.22
N ALA A 93 3.33 -6.78 -14.64
CA ALA A 93 3.27 -5.42 -15.16
C ALA A 93 3.09 -5.36 -16.68
N GLN A 94 3.73 -6.27 -17.44
CA GLN A 94 3.76 -6.23 -18.91
C GLN A 94 2.37 -6.31 -19.57
N LYS A 95 1.37 -6.87 -18.89
CA LYS A 95 0.00 -7.02 -19.43
C LYS A 95 -0.83 -5.73 -19.38
N TYR A 96 -0.35 -4.69 -18.68
CA TYR A 96 -1.04 -3.43 -18.45
C TYR A 96 -0.47 -2.29 -19.30
N LYS A 97 -1.31 -1.31 -19.62
CA LYS A 97 -0.86 -0.02 -20.15
C LYS A 97 -0.25 0.80 -19.01
N ILE A 98 0.85 1.49 -19.29
CA ILE A 98 1.54 2.31 -18.29
C ILE A 98 1.47 3.77 -18.72
N VAL A 99 0.82 4.59 -17.89
CA VAL A 99 0.80 6.05 -18.00
C VAL A 99 1.91 6.60 -17.12
N ASN A 100 2.87 7.28 -17.72
CA ASN A 100 3.97 7.91 -17.00
C ASN A 100 3.59 9.33 -16.58
N ILE A 101 3.79 9.66 -15.32
CA ILE A 101 3.60 11.02 -14.79
C ILE A 101 4.92 11.57 -14.23
N PRO A 102 5.25 12.85 -14.52
CA PRO A 102 6.55 13.44 -14.17
C PRO A 102 6.54 14.01 -12.75
N ILE A 103 6.31 13.17 -11.74
CA ILE A 103 6.29 13.54 -10.33
C ILE A 103 7.16 12.57 -9.51
N ILE A 104 7.95 13.11 -8.57
CA ILE A 104 8.65 12.31 -7.56
C ILE A 104 7.63 11.89 -6.51
N LEU A 105 7.50 10.59 -6.27
CA LEU A 105 6.46 10.05 -5.40
C LEU A 105 6.83 8.64 -4.97
N ASP A 106 6.31 8.25 -3.80
CA ASP A 106 6.31 6.88 -3.31
C ASP A 106 4.87 6.37 -3.23
N GLY A 107 4.63 5.14 -3.65
CA GLY A 107 3.31 4.52 -3.55
C GLY A 107 2.82 4.29 -2.12
N GLY A 108 3.71 4.26 -1.11
CA GLY A 108 3.34 4.28 0.31
C GLY A 108 2.64 5.57 0.74
N ASN A 109 2.81 6.66 -0.03
CA ASN A 109 2.10 7.91 0.19
C ASN A 109 0.76 8.00 -0.56
N LEU A 110 0.20 6.88 -1.03
CA LEU A 110 -1.06 6.83 -1.77
C LEU A 110 -2.08 5.90 -1.10
N VAL A 111 -3.05 6.47 -0.39
CA VAL A 111 -4.19 5.72 0.15
C VAL A 111 -5.46 6.09 -0.61
N PHE A 112 -5.93 5.16 -1.45
CA PHE A 112 -7.16 5.33 -2.24
C PHE A 112 -8.40 4.94 -1.43
N CYS A 113 -9.38 5.84 -1.38
CA CYS A 113 -10.64 5.64 -0.67
C CYS A 113 -11.84 5.90 -1.58
N LYS A 114 -12.95 5.21 -1.32
CA LYS A 114 -14.22 5.40 -2.04
C LYS A 114 -15.37 5.72 -1.09
N GLY A 115 -16.22 6.64 -1.50
CA GLY A 115 -17.54 6.89 -0.91
C GLY A 115 -18.65 6.66 -1.92
N ASN A 116 -19.88 6.82 -1.48
CA ASN A 116 -21.08 6.77 -2.29
C ASN A 116 -22.03 7.89 -1.83
N LYS A 117 -21.99 9.04 -2.50
CA LYS A 117 -22.87 10.15 -2.17
C LYS A 117 -24.03 10.17 -3.16
N GLU A 118 -25.25 10.01 -2.67
CA GLU A 118 -26.48 10.10 -3.50
C GLU A 118 -26.48 9.14 -4.71
N HIS A 119 -25.95 7.93 -4.54
CA HIS A 119 -25.80 6.91 -5.60
C HIS A 119 -24.70 7.20 -6.63
N GLU A 120 -23.86 8.21 -6.39
CA GLU A 120 -22.66 8.47 -7.18
C GLU A 120 -21.41 8.10 -6.37
N GLU A 121 -20.51 7.33 -6.99
CA GLU A 121 -19.23 6.98 -6.35
C GLU A 121 -18.36 8.23 -6.25
N THR A 122 -17.82 8.49 -5.05
CA THR A 122 -16.83 9.54 -4.82
C THR A 122 -15.46 8.92 -4.60
N ALA A 123 -14.45 9.50 -5.22
CA ALA A 123 -13.09 9.00 -5.23
C ALA A 123 -12.16 9.94 -4.48
N PHE A 124 -11.33 9.38 -3.61
CA PHE A 124 -10.35 10.12 -2.82
C PHE A 124 -8.98 9.48 -2.91
N VAL A 125 -7.95 10.30 -2.80
CA VAL A 125 -6.59 9.86 -2.47
C VAL A 125 -6.08 10.69 -1.32
N VAL A 126 -5.64 10.03 -0.25
CA VAL A 126 -5.02 10.68 0.91
C VAL A 126 -3.51 10.63 0.72
N MET A 127 -2.86 11.78 0.87
CA MET A 127 -1.41 11.95 0.76
C MET A 127 -0.93 12.95 1.82
N THR A 128 0.33 12.85 2.23
CA THR A 128 0.97 13.89 3.04
C THR A 128 1.52 15.02 2.16
N GLU A 129 1.76 16.18 2.76
CA GLU A 129 2.45 17.31 2.11
C GLU A 129 3.92 17.03 1.75
N LYS A 130 4.48 15.85 2.10
CA LYS A 130 5.80 15.40 1.63
C LYS A 130 5.89 15.42 0.10
N VAL A 131 4.82 15.04 -0.60
CA VAL A 131 4.75 15.08 -2.07
C VAL A 131 4.99 16.50 -2.60
N LEU A 132 4.49 17.54 -1.90
CA LEU A 132 4.72 18.93 -2.28
C LEU A 132 6.18 19.34 -2.06
N ALA A 133 6.77 18.90 -0.94
CA ALA A 133 8.14 19.22 -0.58
C ALA A 133 9.16 18.60 -1.55
N GLU A 134 8.91 17.38 -2.05
CA GLU A 134 9.78 16.72 -3.03
C GLU A 134 9.59 17.21 -4.47
N ASN A 135 8.51 17.96 -4.73
CA ASN A 135 8.20 18.50 -6.05
C ASN A 135 8.05 20.03 -6.04
N PRO A 136 9.08 20.80 -5.62
CA PRO A 136 9.00 22.26 -5.48
C PRO A 136 8.74 23.00 -6.81
N GLN A 137 8.95 22.33 -7.95
CA GLN A 137 8.65 22.81 -9.29
C GLN A 137 7.15 22.77 -9.65
N LEU A 138 6.33 22.06 -8.87
CA LEU A 138 4.89 21.92 -9.09
C LEU A 138 4.13 22.55 -7.93
N CYS A 139 3.11 23.37 -8.22
CA CYS A 139 2.19 23.81 -7.18
C CYS A 139 1.12 22.73 -6.92
N LYS A 140 0.50 22.78 -5.74
CA LYS A 140 -0.57 21.86 -5.31
C LYS A 140 -1.65 21.63 -6.38
N LYS A 141 -2.14 22.69 -7.02
CA LYS A 141 -3.15 22.59 -8.10
C LYS A 141 -2.67 21.83 -9.34
N GLN A 142 -1.37 21.92 -9.67
CA GLN A 142 -0.81 21.19 -10.81
C GLN A 142 -0.73 19.69 -10.50
N ILE A 143 -0.34 19.33 -9.27
CA ILE A 143 -0.33 17.94 -8.81
C ILE A 143 -1.75 17.38 -8.79
N GLU A 144 -2.72 18.12 -8.24
CA GLU A 144 -4.13 17.72 -8.24
C GLU A 144 -4.66 17.46 -9.65
N LYS A 145 -4.35 18.34 -10.60
CA LYS A 145 -4.71 18.14 -12.00
C LYS A 145 -4.03 16.90 -12.61
N LEU A 146 -2.74 16.72 -12.35
CA LEU A 146 -1.98 15.57 -12.85
C LEU A 146 -2.59 14.25 -12.40
N PHE A 147 -2.97 14.13 -11.13
CA PHE A 147 -3.61 12.93 -10.58
C PHE A 147 -5.00 12.70 -11.19
N LYS A 148 -5.84 13.74 -11.28
CA LYS A 148 -7.16 13.64 -11.93
C LYS A 148 -7.07 13.11 -13.36
N ASP A 149 -6.12 13.64 -14.14
CA ASP A 149 -5.90 13.22 -15.53
C ASP A 149 -5.32 11.80 -15.61
N ALA A 150 -4.34 11.46 -14.77
CA ALA A 150 -3.65 10.17 -14.81
C ALA A 150 -4.50 8.99 -14.33
N PHE A 151 -5.33 9.22 -13.30
CA PHE A 151 -6.25 8.21 -12.76
C PHE A 151 -7.61 8.20 -13.47
N LEU A 152 -7.78 9.01 -14.53
CA LEU A 152 -9.02 9.12 -15.30
C LEU A 152 -10.23 9.40 -14.40
N GLU A 153 -10.03 10.27 -13.39
CA GLU A 153 -11.01 10.58 -12.36
C GLU A 153 -11.12 12.10 -12.16
N PRO A 154 -11.92 12.80 -12.99
CA PRO A 154 -12.02 14.26 -12.96
C PRO A 154 -12.47 14.84 -11.61
N ASN A 155 -13.24 14.05 -10.86
CA ASN A 155 -13.79 14.42 -9.56
C ASN A 155 -12.95 13.90 -8.39
N LEU A 156 -11.74 13.37 -8.64
CA LEU A 156 -10.85 12.90 -7.57
C LEU A 156 -10.56 14.00 -6.57
N ILE A 157 -10.84 13.73 -5.29
CA ILE A 157 -10.53 14.62 -4.18
C ILE A 157 -9.19 14.19 -3.60
N ILE A 158 -8.23 15.11 -3.52
CA ILE A 158 -6.97 14.86 -2.84
C ILE A 158 -7.06 15.44 -1.43
N VAL A 159 -6.94 14.57 -0.43
CA VAL A 159 -6.92 14.96 0.97
C VAL A 159 -5.47 15.06 1.41
N TRP A 160 -5.07 16.27 1.79
CA TRP A 160 -3.68 16.57 2.13
C TRP A 160 -3.51 16.59 3.65
N LEU A 161 -2.71 15.66 4.16
CA LEU A 161 -2.31 15.65 5.57
C LEU A 161 -1.04 16.49 5.76
N PRO A 162 -0.91 17.25 6.85
CA PRO A 162 0.36 17.90 7.18
C PRO A 162 1.48 16.84 7.23
N TRP A 163 2.65 17.20 6.73
CA TRP A 163 3.82 16.33 6.84
C TRP A 163 4.60 16.63 8.12
N ASP A 164 4.62 15.67 9.05
CA ASP A 164 5.50 15.70 10.21
C ASP A 164 6.97 15.63 9.77
N LYS A 165 7.74 16.66 10.11
CA LYS A 165 9.15 16.76 9.68
C LYS A 165 10.06 15.76 10.38
N GLU A 166 9.61 15.17 11.49
CA GLU A 166 10.32 14.08 12.15
C GLU A 166 10.12 12.75 11.41
N ASP A 167 9.01 12.59 10.68
CA ASP A 167 8.82 11.46 9.77
C ASP A 167 9.63 11.68 8.48
N THR A 168 10.71 10.91 8.35
CA THR A 168 11.63 10.97 7.20
C THR A 168 10.94 10.58 5.89
N PHE A 169 10.01 9.62 5.93
CA PHE A 169 9.38 9.05 4.74
C PHE A 169 8.13 9.84 4.35
N GLY A 170 7.33 10.26 5.34
CA GLY A 170 6.10 11.01 5.11
C GLY A 170 5.03 10.16 4.41
N HIS A 171 4.99 8.85 4.65
CA HIS A 171 4.07 7.94 3.99
C HIS A 171 2.71 7.90 4.68
N THR A 172 1.64 7.94 3.90
CA THR A 172 0.27 7.94 4.42
C THR A 172 -0.20 6.54 4.83
N ASP A 173 0.39 5.48 4.30
CA ASP A 173 -0.03 4.09 4.57
C ASP A 173 0.37 3.55 5.97
N GLY A 174 1.16 4.31 6.74
CA GLY A 174 1.34 4.14 8.18
C GLY A 174 0.35 4.95 9.03
N ILE A 175 -0.36 5.92 8.43
CA ILE A 175 -1.26 6.86 9.10
C ILE A 175 -2.72 6.46 8.91
N VAL A 176 -3.10 6.14 7.67
CA VAL A 176 -4.49 6.00 7.23
C VAL A 176 -4.71 4.67 6.53
N ARG A 177 -5.81 3.99 6.91
CA ARG A 177 -6.30 2.79 6.24
C ARG A 177 -7.76 2.94 5.83
N TYR A 178 -8.04 2.78 4.54
CA TYR A 178 -9.42 2.75 4.06
C TYR A 178 -10.17 1.53 4.60
N VAL A 179 -11.32 1.75 5.23
CA VAL A 179 -12.17 0.69 5.81
C VAL A 179 -13.34 0.35 4.89
N GLY A 180 -13.88 1.33 4.17
CA GLY A 180 -15.12 1.17 3.40
C GLY A 180 -15.93 2.46 3.45
N TYR A 181 -17.25 2.35 3.37
CA TYR A 181 -18.14 3.48 3.63
C TYR A 181 -19.31 3.03 4.52
N ASN A 182 -19.91 3.96 5.25
CA ASN A 182 -21.03 3.69 6.13
C ASN A 182 -22.35 3.51 5.35
N THR A 183 -23.46 3.28 6.04
CA THR A 183 -24.78 3.07 5.40
C THR A 183 -25.30 4.28 4.63
N LEU A 184 -24.78 5.49 4.91
CA LEU A 184 -25.06 6.72 4.18
C LEU A 184 -24.06 6.96 3.04
N GLY A 185 -23.14 6.02 2.83
CA GLY A 185 -22.10 6.08 1.81
C GLY A 185 -20.96 7.06 2.10
N ARG A 186 -20.84 7.57 3.33
CA ARG A 186 -19.66 8.36 3.74
C ARG A 186 -18.47 7.42 3.93
N PRO A 187 -17.30 7.70 3.32
CA PRO A 187 -16.13 6.84 3.44
C PRO A 187 -15.61 6.81 4.88
N LYS A 188 -15.07 5.67 5.30
CA LYS A 188 -14.51 5.41 6.64
C LYS A 188 -13.02 5.12 6.53
N VAL A 189 -12.25 5.66 7.46
CA VAL A 189 -10.81 5.38 7.58
C VAL A 189 -10.46 5.00 9.01
N LEU A 190 -9.56 4.02 9.17
CA LEU A 190 -8.88 3.69 10.42
C LEU A 190 -7.56 4.46 10.45
N VAL A 191 -7.24 5.11 11.57
CA VAL A 191 -6.01 5.90 11.72
C VAL A 191 -5.30 5.60 13.04
N ASN A 192 -3.99 5.85 13.09
CA ASN A 192 -3.25 5.92 14.35
C ASN A 192 -2.61 7.31 14.46
N LEU A 193 -3.30 8.22 15.14
CA LEU A 193 -2.81 9.60 15.35
C LEU A 193 -2.07 9.76 16.69
N GLU A 194 -2.10 8.76 17.56
CA GLU A 194 -1.58 8.86 18.92
C GLU A 194 -0.05 8.86 19.00
N LEU A 195 0.62 8.47 17.92
CA LEU A 195 2.08 8.54 17.79
C LEU A 195 2.59 9.91 17.35
N TYR A 196 1.69 10.86 17.09
CA TYR A 196 2.03 12.18 16.56
C TYR A 196 1.86 13.27 17.63
N ASP A 197 2.59 14.39 17.46
CA ASP A 197 2.39 15.58 18.29
C ASP A 197 0.93 16.06 18.21
N GLU A 198 0.37 16.48 19.35
CA GLU A 198 -1.04 16.87 19.49
C GLU A 198 -1.51 17.82 18.38
N LYS A 199 -0.68 18.82 18.03
CA LYS A 199 -1.03 19.81 17.03
C LYS A 199 -1.10 19.21 15.62
N ILE A 200 -0.18 18.31 15.29
CA ILE A 200 -0.15 17.71 13.95
C ILE A 200 -1.24 16.64 13.84
N ALA A 201 -1.50 15.89 14.91
CA ALA A 201 -2.61 14.95 15.03
C ALA A 201 -3.97 15.64 14.83
N GLU A 202 -4.21 16.78 15.50
CA GLU A 202 -5.43 17.58 15.32
C GLU A 202 -5.60 18.04 13.86
N GLN A 203 -4.53 18.53 13.24
CA GLN A 203 -4.55 18.93 11.83
C GLN A 203 -4.83 17.77 10.86
N MET A 204 -4.27 16.58 11.12
CA MET A 204 -4.57 15.37 10.36
C MET A 204 -6.04 14.97 10.53
N TYR A 205 -6.55 14.98 11.77
CA TYR A 205 -7.94 14.65 12.08
C TYR A 205 -8.90 15.62 11.40
N ASP A 206 -8.65 16.93 11.46
CA ASP A 206 -9.48 17.95 10.81
C ASP A 206 -9.53 17.75 9.28
N ALA A 207 -8.37 17.52 8.65
CA ALA A 207 -8.29 17.27 7.21
C ALA A 207 -9.05 16.01 6.79
N LEU A 208 -9.02 14.95 7.61
CA LEU A 208 -9.73 13.70 7.33
C LEU A 208 -11.23 13.83 7.62
N SER A 209 -11.61 14.40 8.76
CA SER A 209 -13.00 14.49 9.23
C SER A 209 -13.88 15.39 8.36
N GLU A 210 -13.32 16.23 7.49
CA GLU A 210 -14.09 16.91 6.45
C GLU A 210 -14.76 15.90 5.48
N HIS A 211 -14.07 14.81 5.16
CA HIS A 211 -14.47 13.88 4.11
C HIS A 211 -14.85 12.47 4.61
N PHE A 212 -14.26 12.03 5.72
CA PHE A 212 -14.32 10.66 6.22
C PHE A 212 -15.00 10.57 7.59
N ASP A 213 -15.57 9.40 7.88
CA ASP A 213 -15.71 8.96 9.27
C ASP A 213 -14.34 8.44 9.73
N VAL A 214 -13.70 9.19 10.63
CA VAL A 214 -12.39 8.87 11.17
C VAL A 214 -12.57 7.95 12.37
N ILE A 215 -11.93 6.79 12.34
CA ILE A 215 -11.93 5.79 13.39
C ILE A 215 -10.50 5.66 13.89
N GLU A 216 -10.28 5.86 15.18
CA GLU A 216 -8.95 5.70 15.77
C GLU A 216 -8.68 4.23 16.08
N LEU A 217 -7.44 3.81 15.88
CA LEU A 217 -6.92 2.55 16.37
C LEU A 217 -6.99 2.60 17.90
N GLU A 218 -7.69 1.66 18.52
CA GLU A 218 -7.90 1.67 19.97
C GLU A 218 -7.03 0.60 20.63
N LEU A 219 -5.96 1.02 21.31
CA LEU A 219 -5.06 0.15 22.05
C LEU A 219 -5.03 0.53 23.54
N SER A 220 -4.79 -0.46 24.40
CA SER A 220 -4.56 -0.25 25.84
C SER A 220 -3.22 0.45 26.13
N GLU A 221 -2.24 0.28 25.24
CA GLU A 221 -0.92 0.91 25.27
C GLU A 221 -0.39 1.08 23.84
N TYR A 222 0.34 2.16 23.57
CA TYR A 222 0.95 2.42 22.27
C TYR A 222 2.46 2.23 22.35
N ASP A 223 2.96 1.27 21.57
CA ASP A 223 4.37 1.12 21.23
C ASP A 223 4.70 2.01 20.02
N ASP A 224 5.96 2.47 19.88
CA ASP A 224 6.42 3.25 18.71
C ASP A 224 6.17 2.53 17.38
N LEU A 225 5.99 1.21 17.38
CA LEU A 225 5.67 0.39 16.22
C LEU A 225 4.17 0.23 15.96
N SER A 226 3.30 0.84 16.76
CA SER A 226 1.83 0.67 16.65
C SER A 226 1.26 1.17 15.32
N TRP A 227 1.97 2.04 14.60
CA TRP A 227 1.63 2.42 13.22
C TRP A 227 1.59 1.19 12.28
N ALA A 228 2.35 0.13 12.58
CA ALA A 228 2.39 -1.06 11.74
C ALA A 228 1.02 -1.76 11.65
N TYR A 229 0.15 -1.63 12.67
CA TYR A 229 -1.21 -2.15 12.59
C TYR A 229 -2.04 -1.50 11.49
N ILE A 230 -1.75 -0.25 11.10
CA ILE A 230 -2.38 0.44 9.96
C ILE A 230 -1.84 -0.10 8.63
N ASN A 231 -0.54 -0.40 8.58
CA ASN A 231 0.22 -0.82 7.40
C ASN A 231 0.04 -2.31 7.07
N CYS A 232 -1.21 -2.79 6.98
CA CYS A 232 -1.53 -4.19 6.75
C CYS A 232 -1.70 -4.54 5.25
N LEU A 233 -1.53 -5.81 4.87
CA LEU A 233 -1.82 -6.26 3.50
C LEU A 233 -3.33 -6.52 3.36
N GLN A 234 -3.99 -5.90 2.36
CA GLN A 234 -5.34 -6.28 1.93
C GLN A 234 -5.32 -6.91 0.54
N THR A 235 -6.21 -7.84 0.33
CA THR A 235 -6.78 -8.14 -0.98
C THR A 235 -8.31 -8.21 -0.83
N GLN A 236 -9.03 -8.50 -1.90
CA GLN A 236 -10.45 -8.84 -1.84
C GLN A 236 -10.73 -10.11 -1.01
N ASP A 237 -9.71 -10.96 -0.80
CA ASP A 237 -9.87 -12.31 -0.24
C ASP A 237 -9.45 -12.41 1.23
N PHE A 238 -8.55 -11.52 1.71
CA PHE A 238 -8.04 -11.54 3.08
C PHE A 238 -7.41 -10.22 3.52
N ILE A 239 -7.20 -10.10 4.84
CA ILE A 239 -6.37 -9.07 5.47
C ILE A 239 -5.28 -9.76 6.30
N ILE A 240 -4.03 -9.30 6.19
CA ILE A 240 -2.93 -9.73 7.07
C ILE A 240 -2.38 -8.51 7.81
N ILE A 241 -2.59 -8.49 9.12
CA ILE A 241 -2.15 -7.44 10.04
C ILE A 241 -0.72 -7.76 10.52
N PRO A 242 0.22 -6.80 10.52
CA PRO A 242 1.49 -6.96 11.20
C PRO A 242 1.28 -7.13 12.71
N GLY A 243 1.87 -8.15 13.31
CA GLY A 243 2.00 -8.29 14.75
C GLY A 243 3.32 -7.72 15.22
N ILE A 244 3.29 -6.89 16.26
CA ILE A 244 4.48 -6.23 16.83
C ILE A 244 4.99 -6.94 18.09
N GLY A 245 4.46 -8.13 18.38
CA GLY A 245 4.95 -9.01 19.45
C GLY A 245 4.40 -8.71 20.84
N ASN A 246 3.52 -7.71 20.99
CA ASN A 246 2.78 -7.47 22.23
C ASN A 246 1.43 -8.19 22.16
N THR A 247 1.30 -9.30 22.90
CA THR A 247 0.11 -10.16 22.82
C THR A 247 -1.20 -9.48 23.16
N ILE A 248 -1.19 -8.41 23.96
CA ILE A 248 -2.41 -7.68 24.33
C ILE A 248 -2.81 -6.76 23.18
N THR A 249 -1.93 -5.86 22.75
CA THR A 249 -2.25 -4.88 21.70
C THR A 249 -2.41 -5.56 20.34
N ASP A 250 -1.68 -6.66 20.08
CA ASP A 250 -1.87 -7.49 18.88
C ASP A 250 -3.30 -8.05 18.84
N ALA A 251 -3.84 -8.48 19.98
CA ALA A 251 -5.19 -9.02 20.09
C ALA A 251 -6.25 -7.93 19.99
N GLU A 252 -5.99 -6.74 20.53
CA GLU A 252 -6.86 -5.56 20.42
C GLU A 252 -6.98 -5.09 18.98
N ALA A 253 -5.84 -4.89 18.28
CA ALA A 253 -5.82 -4.57 16.86
C ALA A 253 -6.57 -5.62 16.04
N LEU A 254 -6.31 -6.91 16.26
CA LEU A 254 -7.01 -7.99 15.56
C LEU A 254 -8.51 -7.99 15.82
N LYS A 255 -8.94 -7.69 17.05
CA LYS A 255 -10.36 -7.58 17.41
C LYS A 255 -11.01 -6.40 16.67
N GLN A 256 -10.39 -5.23 16.70
CA GLN A 256 -10.93 -4.03 16.03
C GLN A 256 -11.05 -4.25 14.52
N TYR A 257 -10.04 -4.86 13.88
CA TYR A 257 -10.13 -5.23 12.47
C TYR A 257 -11.29 -6.18 12.17
N LYS A 258 -11.58 -7.17 13.02
CA LYS A 258 -12.74 -8.07 12.84
C LYS A 258 -14.08 -7.34 12.93
N GLU A 259 -14.16 -6.27 13.72
CA GLU A 259 -15.35 -5.44 13.86
C GLU A 259 -15.52 -4.48 12.68
N LEU A 260 -14.40 -3.92 12.19
CA LEU A 260 -14.39 -2.97 11.07
C LEU A 260 -14.60 -3.62 9.70
N PHE A 261 -14.14 -4.87 9.54
CA PHE A 261 -14.15 -5.63 8.29
C PHE A 261 -14.95 -6.94 8.41
N PRO A 262 -16.26 -6.89 8.74
CA PRO A 262 -17.08 -8.09 8.95
C PRO A 262 -17.19 -8.96 7.69
N GLU A 263 -17.01 -8.39 6.49
CA GLU A 263 -16.98 -9.12 5.23
C GLU A 263 -15.76 -10.05 5.08
N TYR A 264 -14.69 -9.82 5.86
CA TYR A 264 -13.50 -10.67 5.92
C TYR A 264 -13.56 -11.70 7.07
N LYS A 265 -14.75 -11.99 7.61
CA LYS A 265 -14.90 -12.93 8.73
C LYS A 265 -14.25 -14.28 8.42
N GLY A 266 -13.25 -14.67 9.23
CA GLY A 266 -12.48 -15.90 9.05
C GLY A 266 -11.26 -15.78 8.14
N HIS A 267 -11.04 -14.60 7.57
CA HIS A 267 -9.99 -14.28 6.59
C HIS A 267 -9.14 -13.07 7.01
N ILE A 268 -9.10 -12.78 8.32
CA ILE A 268 -8.22 -11.79 8.93
C ILE A 268 -7.17 -12.54 9.74
N TYR A 269 -5.92 -12.36 9.36
CA TYR A 269 -4.75 -13.03 9.92
C TYR A 269 -3.79 -12.02 10.52
N GLN A 270 -2.88 -12.50 11.35
CA GLN A 270 -1.79 -11.71 11.90
C GLN A 270 -0.47 -12.45 11.70
N VAL A 271 0.57 -11.72 11.31
CA VAL A 271 1.92 -12.25 11.07
C VAL A 271 2.89 -11.47 11.95
N GLN A 272 3.60 -12.17 12.81
CA GLN A 272 4.52 -11.57 13.77
C GLN A 272 5.80 -11.15 13.06
N MET A 273 6.11 -9.85 13.08
CA MET A 273 7.23 -9.30 12.30
C MET A 273 7.94 -8.12 12.97
N ARG A 274 7.88 -8.04 14.31
CA ARG A 274 8.53 -6.96 15.09
C ARG A 274 9.97 -6.71 14.67
N GLU A 275 10.81 -7.75 14.67
CA GLU A 275 12.24 -7.63 14.35
C GLU A 275 12.47 -7.03 12.96
N PHE A 276 11.66 -7.42 11.98
CA PHE A 276 11.74 -6.85 10.63
C PHE A 276 11.36 -5.36 10.62
N ILE A 277 10.30 -4.98 11.35
CA ILE A 277 9.84 -3.59 11.43
C ILE A 277 10.91 -2.74 12.13
N GLU A 278 11.50 -3.22 13.22
CA GLU A 278 12.58 -2.50 13.94
C GLU A 278 13.84 -2.33 13.08
N GLU A 279 14.19 -3.35 12.28
CA GLU A 279 15.37 -3.31 11.42
C GLU A 279 15.19 -2.38 10.20
N HIS A 280 14.00 -2.39 9.58
CA HIS A 280 13.79 -1.80 8.25
C HIS A 280 12.83 -0.61 8.21
N GLY A 281 12.03 -0.40 9.24
CA GLY A 281 11.08 0.73 9.31
C GLY A 281 9.89 0.62 8.35
N GLY A 282 9.48 -0.60 7.99
CA GLY A 282 8.36 -0.86 7.07
C GLY A 282 7.59 -2.14 7.43
N ALA A 283 6.33 -2.25 7.02
CA ALA A 283 5.48 -3.40 7.32
C ALA A 283 4.77 -3.95 6.05
N LEU A 284 3.68 -4.69 6.22
CA LEU A 284 3.13 -5.54 5.15
C LEU A 284 2.62 -4.76 3.94
N ASN A 285 2.03 -3.57 4.11
CA ASN A 285 1.58 -2.79 2.97
C ASN A 285 2.77 -2.28 2.15
N CYS A 286 3.83 -1.80 2.80
CA CYS A 286 5.07 -1.35 2.14
C CYS A 286 5.74 -2.48 1.33
N LEU A 287 5.64 -3.72 1.83
CA LEU A 287 6.22 -4.91 1.20
C LEU A 287 5.41 -5.48 0.04
N THR A 288 4.24 -4.90 -0.26
CA THR A 288 3.30 -5.50 -1.21
C THR A 288 2.81 -4.54 -2.27
N TRP A 289 2.85 -5.01 -3.51
CA TRP A 289 2.20 -4.39 -4.65
C TRP A 289 0.98 -5.22 -5.04
N THR A 290 -0.20 -4.67 -4.81
CA THR A 290 -1.47 -5.37 -5.04
C THR A 290 -2.07 -5.01 -6.39
N ILE A 291 -2.72 -5.97 -7.04
CA ILE A 291 -3.26 -5.82 -8.40
C ILE A 291 -4.66 -6.43 -8.50
N LYS A 292 -5.60 -5.67 -9.09
CA LYS A 292 -6.87 -6.18 -9.62
C LYS A 292 -6.61 -6.79 -10.99
N GLU A 293 -6.76 -8.10 -11.09
CA GLU A 293 -6.56 -8.80 -12.35
C GLU A 293 -7.80 -8.75 -13.25
N ASN A 294 -7.60 -8.49 -14.55
CA ASN A 294 -8.66 -8.61 -15.54
C ASN A 294 -8.83 -10.08 -15.98
N TYR A 295 -9.65 -10.82 -15.23
CA TYR A 295 -9.86 -12.25 -15.45
C TYR A 295 -10.50 -12.60 -16.80
N GLN A 296 -11.41 -11.77 -17.30
CA GLN A 296 -12.05 -12.01 -18.60
C GLN A 296 -11.02 -12.00 -19.73
N LYS A 297 -10.08 -11.05 -19.69
CA LYS A 297 -8.98 -10.96 -20.64
C LYS A 297 -7.98 -12.12 -20.51
N ASN A 298 -7.72 -12.59 -19.29
CA ASN A 298 -6.87 -13.77 -19.04
C ASN A 298 -7.51 -15.05 -19.62
N LEU A 299 -8.83 -15.22 -19.48
CA LEU A 299 -9.56 -16.36 -20.06
C LEU A 299 -9.56 -16.34 -21.60
N CYS A 300 -9.72 -15.16 -22.21
CA CYS A 300 -9.71 -15.00 -23.67
C CYS A 300 -8.34 -15.25 -24.33
N LYS A 301 -7.23 -15.21 -23.57
CA LYS A 301 -5.88 -15.48 -24.08
C LYS A 301 -5.49 -16.97 -24.06
N GLY A 302 -6.42 -17.86 -23.67
CA GLY A 302 -6.13 -19.27 -23.44
C GLY A 302 -5.33 -19.43 -22.15
N ALA A 303 -6.03 -19.73 -21.06
CA ALA A 303 -5.42 -19.79 -19.74
C ALA A 303 -4.39 -20.94 -19.64
N HIS A 304 -3.11 -20.63 -19.85
CA HIS A 304 -2.06 -21.33 -19.13
C HIS A 304 -1.99 -20.71 -17.74
N ILE A 305 -2.46 -21.47 -16.74
CA ILE A 305 -2.13 -21.20 -15.33
C ILE A 305 -0.64 -21.48 -15.22
N PRO A 306 0.23 -20.49 -15.00
CA PRO A 306 1.61 -20.78 -14.68
C PRO A 306 1.60 -21.47 -13.32
N LEU A 307 2.00 -22.74 -13.26
CA LEU A 307 2.62 -23.24 -12.05
C LEU A 307 3.87 -22.38 -11.91
N ALA A 308 3.90 -21.51 -10.91
CA ALA A 308 5.11 -20.80 -10.53
C ALA A 308 6.06 -21.84 -9.92
N ASP A 309 6.64 -22.66 -10.78
CA ASP A 309 7.83 -23.42 -10.43
C ASP A 309 8.92 -22.39 -10.15
N LEU A 310 9.43 -22.46 -8.93
CA LEU A 310 10.52 -21.66 -8.39
C LEU A 310 11.75 -21.85 -9.28
N GLU A 311 11.92 -21.02 -10.31
CA GLU A 311 13.23 -20.87 -10.93
C GLU A 311 14.11 -20.08 -9.95
N ASP A 312 15.01 -20.83 -9.29
CA ASP A 312 16.07 -20.29 -8.46
C ASP A 312 16.87 -19.24 -9.24
N ASN A 313 16.94 -18.04 -8.67
CA ASN A 313 17.75 -16.93 -9.16
C ASN A 313 19.24 -17.32 -9.17
N MET A 314 19.74 -17.85 -10.29
CA MET A 314 21.19 -18.00 -10.51
C MET A 314 21.88 -16.70 -10.96
N ASP A 315 21.14 -15.65 -11.31
CA ASP A 315 21.70 -14.42 -11.89
C ASP A 315 21.84 -13.24 -10.92
N CYS A 316 21.78 -13.49 -9.60
CA CYS A 316 22.05 -12.45 -8.61
C CYS A 316 23.52 -12.58 -8.15
N PRO A 317 24.44 -11.67 -8.54
CA PRO A 317 25.82 -11.74 -8.07
C PRO A 317 25.85 -11.72 -6.54
N HIS A 318 26.71 -12.55 -5.96
CA HIS A 318 27.00 -12.54 -4.52
C HIS A 318 27.53 -11.15 -4.15
N TYR A 319 26.75 -10.40 -3.39
CA TYR A 319 27.26 -9.18 -2.75
C TYR A 319 28.09 -9.61 -1.52
N GLN A 320 29.37 -9.24 -1.56
CA GLN A 320 30.27 -9.19 -0.40
C GLN A 320 29.98 -7.94 0.42
#